data_AF-A0A1H8Y6X5-F1
#
_entry.id   AF-A0A1H8Y6X5-F1
#
_cell.length_a   1.000
_cell.length_b   1.000
_cell.length_c   1.000
_cell.angle_alpha   90.00
_cell.angle_beta   90.00
_cell.angle_gamma   90.00
#
_symmetry.space_group_name_H-M   'P 1'
#
loop_
_entity.id
_entity.type
_entity.pdbx_description
1 polymer ?
#
loop_
_entity_poly.entity_id
_entity_poly.type
_entity_poly.pdbx_seq_one_letter_code
_entity_poly.pdbx_strand_id
1 'polypeptide(L)'
;MRRVIVEALKGTEGVLADPPPEALVTGLGAAGVDMTARLWIDPPRRRDAVDALDHAIANVKDALAAAGIDLPYPTSQILFHDQTEETDGDRARQREGWPAGRNPPRSRGHVARERQETDEEERA
;
A
#
# COMPACT_ATOMS: atom_id res chain seq x y z
N MET A 1 5.91 15.80 -4.81
CA MET A 1 5.52 14.93 -5.94
C MET A 1 4.79 15.67 -7.06
N ARG A 2 3.53 16.13 -6.86
CA ARG A 2 2.74 16.83 -7.93
C ARG A 2 3.50 17.89 -8.72
N ARG A 3 4.13 18.84 -8.02
CA ARG A 3 4.91 19.92 -8.64
C ARG A 3 6.07 19.39 -9.50
N VAL A 4 6.79 18.38 -9.01
CA VAL A 4 7.91 17.76 -9.73
C VAL A 4 7.44 17.14 -11.04
N ILE A 5 6.32 16.41 -11.01
CA ILE A 5 5.71 15.79 -12.20
C ILE A 5 5.30 16.87 -13.22
N VAL A 6 4.59 17.92 -12.78
CA VAL A 6 4.11 18.99 -13.67
C VAL A 6 5.28 19.74 -14.31
N GLU A 7 6.32 20.09 -13.55
CA GLU A 7 7.49 20.78 -14.10
C GLU A 7 8.30 19.89 -15.06
N ALA A 8 8.42 18.59 -14.77
CA ALA A 8 9.04 17.64 -15.70
C ALA A 8 8.27 17.55 -17.01
N LEU A 9 6.93 17.47 -16.96
CA LEU A 9 6.08 17.41 -18.16
C LEU A 9 6.14 18.68 -19.00
N LYS A 10 6.21 19.86 -18.37
CA LYS A 10 6.39 21.14 -19.09
C LYS A 10 7.73 21.21 -19.84
N GLY A 11 8.75 20.51 -19.37
CA GLY A 11 10.07 20.44 -20.00
C GLY A 11 10.18 19.38 -21.10
N THR A 12 9.15 18.55 -21.29
CA THR A 12 9.16 17.48 -22.29
C THR A 12 8.81 18.01 -23.68
N GLU A 13 9.63 17.68 -24.67
CA GLU A 13 9.38 18.04 -26.06
C GLU A 13 8.04 17.45 -26.56
N GLY A 14 7.26 18.26 -27.26
CA GLY A 14 5.95 17.88 -27.80
C GLY A 14 4.78 18.05 -26.84
N VAL A 15 5.02 18.29 -25.55
CA VAL A 15 3.95 18.60 -24.58
C VAL A 15 3.52 20.06 -24.70
N LEU A 16 2.21 20.28 -24.83
CA LEU A 16 1.62 21.61 -24.91
C LEU A 16 1.65 22.32 -23.55
N ALA A 17 1.90 23.64 -23.59
CA ALA A 17 1.82 24.50 -22.42
C ALA A 17 0.38 24.99 -22.15
N ASP A 18 -0.46 25.03 -23.19
CA ASP A 18 -1.88 25.37 -23.12
C ASP A 18 -2.68 24.37 -23.98
N PRO A 19 -3.52 23.52 -23.38
CA PRO A 19 -3.78 23.39 -21.94
C PRO A 19 -2.57 22.83 -21.15
N PRO A 20 -2.34 23.28 -19.90
CA PRO A 20 -1.16 22.92 -19.13
C PRO A 20 -1.22 21.50 -18.57
N PRO A 21 -0.09 20.77 -18.46
CA PRO A 21 -0.03 19.44 -17.86
C PRO A 21 -0.50 19.44 -16.40
N GLU A 22 -1.14 18.35 -15.99
CA GLU A 22 -1.70 18.19 -14.63
C GLU A 22 -1.17 16.91 -13.96
N ALA A 23 -1.04 16.95 -12.63
CA ALA A 23 -0.75 15.77 -11.82
C ALA A 23 -1.79 15.65 -10.69
N LEU A 24 -2.60 14.60 -10.76
CA LEU A 24 -3.73 14.33 -9.86
C LEU A 24 -3.42 13.14 -8.95
N VAL A 25 -3.60 13.27 -7.63
CA VAL A 25 -3.68 12.10 -6.74
C VAL A 25 -5.07 11.51 -6.92
N THR A 26 -5.11 10.23 -7.26
CA THR A 26 -6.34 9.50 -7.54
C THR A 26 -6.69 8.51 -6.43
N GLY A 27 -5.74 8.15 -5.56
CA GLY A 27 -5.98 7.24 -4.46
C GLY A 27 -4.79 7.06 -3.52
N LEU A 28 -5.04 6.29 -2.47
CA LEU A 28 -4.03 5.75 -1.56
C LEU A 28 -4.05 4.23 -1.74
N GLY A 29 -3.05 3.70 -2.44
CA GLY A 29 -2.92 2.29 -2.76
C GLY A 29 -2.23 1.50 -1.65
N ALA A 30 -2.12 0.18 -1.85
CA ALA A 30 -1.56 -0.75 -0.86
C ALA A 30 -0.08 -0.48 -0.53
N ALA A 31 0.67 0.11 -1.47
CA ALA A 31 2.11 0.36 -1.33
C ALA A 31 2.50 1.83 -1.55
N GLY A 32 1.53 2.75 -1.67
CA GLY A 32 1.87 4.15 -1.96
C GLY A 32 0.67 5.03 -2.34
N VAL A 33 0.99 6.18 -2.95
CA VAL A 33 0.00 7.14 -3.43
C VAL A 33 -0.21 6.93 -4.93
N ASP A 34 -1.44 6.69 -5.34
CA ASP A 34 -1.78 6.54 -6.76
C ASP A 34 -1.97 7.92 -7.38
N MET A 35 -1.31 8.15 -8.53
CA MET A 35 -1.35 9.42 -9.23
C MET A 35 -1.58 9.24 -10.73
N THR A 36 -2.33 10.16 -11.33
CA THR A 36 -2.51 10.28 -12.78
C THR A 36 -1.91 11.59 -13.27
N ALA A 37 -0.98 11.48 -14.20
CA ALA A 37 -0.46 12.61 -14.96
C ALA A 37 -1.27 12.78 -16.25
N ARG A 38 -1.69 14.00 -16.56
CA ARG A 38 -2.34 14.37 -17.82
C ARG A 38 -1.43 15.30 -18.58
N LEU A 39 -1.22 15.01 -19.85
CA LEU A 39 -0.50 15.84 -20.78
C LEU A 39 -1.29 15.98 -22.07
N TRP A 40 -1.04 17.07 -22.78
CA TRP A 40 -1.63 17.37 -24.07
C TRP A 40 -0.51 17.49 -25.10
N ILE A 41 -0.77 17.01 -26.30
CA ILE A 41 0.15 16.98 -27.43
C ILE A 41 -0.65 17.34 -28.69
N ASP A 42 -0.01 17.88 -29.72
CA ASP A 42 -0.62 18.11 -31.04
C ASP A 42 0.05 17.26 -32.14
N PRO A 43 -0.18 15.93 -32.18
CA PRO A 43 0.54 15.05 -33.09
C PRO A 43 -0.20 14.88 -34.42
N PRO A 44 0.43 15.17 -35.57
CA PRO A 44 -0.12 14.79 -36.89
C PRO A 44 0.03 13.28 -37.17
N ARG A 45 0.87 12.55 -36.42
CA ARG A 45 1.16 11.12 -36.63
C ARG A 45 1.16 10.34 -35.31
N ARG A 46 0.71 9.08 -35.38
CA ARG A 46 0.64 8.19 -34.20
C ARG A 46 2.00 7.89 -33.57
N ARG A 47 3.09 7.91 -34.36
CA ARG A 47 4.45 7.69 -33.86
C ARG A 47 4.87 8.80 -32.90
N ASP A 48 4.64 10.06 -33.29
CA ASP A 48 5.03 11.23 -32.51
C ASP A 48 4.34 11.25 -31.13
N ALA A 49 3.10 10.75 -31.06
CA ALA A 49 2.38 10.59 -29.79
C ALA A 49 3.00 9.53 -28.85
N VAL A 50 3.55 8.45 -29.41
CA VAL A 50 4.22 7.40 -28.62
C VAL A 50 5.57 7.92 -28.13
N ASP A 51 6.33 8.59 -28.99
CA ASP A 51 7.63 9.17 -28.64
C ASP A 51 7.48 10.25 -27.54
N ALA A 52 6.46 11.11 -27.64
CA ALA A 52 6.16 12.11 -26.61
C ALA A 52 5.77 11.47 -25.26
N LEU A 53 5.03 10.36 -25.28
CA LEU A 53 4.66 9.65 -24.06
C LEU A 53 5.88 8.98 -23.40
N ASP A 54 6.75 8.36 -24.19
CA ASP A 54 7.99 7.75 -23.69
C ASP A 54 8.89 8.80 -23.02
N HIS A 55 9.14 9.93 -23.69
CA HIS A 55 9.90 11.03 -23.13
C HIS A 55 9.26 11.62 -21.86
N ALA A 56 7.93 11.74 -21.84
CA ALA A 56 7.21 12.23 -20.66
C ALA A 56 7.39 11.30 -19.45
N ILE A 57 7.29 9.99 -19.65
CA ILE A 57 7.47 8.99 -18.59
C ILE A 57 8.92 8.99 -18.10
N ALA A 58 9.89 9.03 -19.00
CA ALA A 58 11.31 9.07 -18.67
C ALA A 58 11.66 10.32 -17.84
N ASN A 59 11.25 11.51 -18.30
CA ASN A 59 11.51 12.77 -17.62
C ASN A 59 10.88 12.81 -16.22
N VAL A 60 9.65 12.31 -16.08
CA VAL A 60 8.98 12.25 -14.77
C VAL A 60 9.71 11.29 -13.83
N LYS A 61 10.11 10.11 -14.31
CA LYS A 61 10.87 9.13 -13.52
C LYS A 61 12.19 9.75 -13.01
N ASP A 62 12.95 10.36 -13.89
CA ASP A 62 14.26 10.94 -13.55
C ASP A 62 14.11 12.14 -12.61
N ALA A 63 13.10 12.99 -12.82
CA ALA A 63 12.82 14.11 -11.93
C ALA A 63 12.36 13.66 -10.53
N LEU A 64 11.58 12.59 -10.43
CA LEU A 64 11.19 12.01 -9.14
C LEU A 64 12.39 11.42 -8.41
N ALA A 65 13.24 10.66 -9.10
CA ALA A 65 14.47 10.11 -8.53
C ALA A 65 15.42 11.21 -8.04
N ALA A 66 15.63 12.26 -8.84
CA ALA A 66 16.45 13.42 -8.47
C ALA A 66 15.89 14.19 -7.26
N ALA A 67 14.57 14.18 -7.07
CA ALA A 67 13.91 14.75 -5.89
C ALA A 67 13.91 13.83 -4.66
N GLY A 68 14.54 12.65 -4.73
CA GLY A 68 14.58 11.65 -3.65
C GLY A 68 13.26 10.90 -3.46
N ILE A 69 12.38 10.91 -4.47
CA ILE A 69 11.10 10.19 -4.45
C ILE A 69 11.29 8.88 -5.21
N ASP A 70 11.37 7.79 -4.46
CA ASP A 70 11.51 6.44 -5.02
C ASP A 70 10.16 5.81 -5.36
N LEU A 71 10.16 4.88 -6.31
CA LEU A 71 8.98 4.10 -6.67
C LEU A 71 8.86 2.89 -5.73
N PRO A 72 7.74 2.74 -5.01
CA PRO A 72 7.61 1.66 -4.04
C PRO A 72 7.52 0.30 -4.74
N TYR A 73 8.27 -0.67 -4.24
CA TYR A 73 8.05 -2.08 -4.55
C TYR A 73 6.81 -2.60 -3.80
N PRO A 74 6.16 -3.68 -4.31
CA PRO A 74 5.11 -4.36 -3.55
C PRO A 74 5.59 -4.68 -2.14
N THR A 75 4.93 -4.10 -1.14
CA THR A 75 5.30 -4.24 0.27
C THR A 75 4.27 -5.12 0.97
N SER A 76 4.73 -6.04 1.81
CA SER A 76 3.86 -6.87 2.66
C SER A 76 4.38 -6.86 4.09
N GLN A 77 3.47 -6.74 5.04
CA GLN A 77 3.78 -6.91 6.46
C GLN A 77 3.47 -8.36 6.82
N ILE A 78 4.50 -9.11 7.22
CA ILE A 78 4.35 -10.48 7.71
C ILE A 78 4.40 -10.43 9.23
N LEU A 79 3.29 -10.77 9.87
CA LEU A 79 3.24 -10.96 11.32
C LEU A 79 3.59 -12.41 11.62
N PHE A 80 4.71 -12.63 12.29
CA PHE A 80 5.06 -13.95 12.80
C PHE A 80 4.37 -14.15 14.15
N HIS A 81 3.65 -15.26 14.26
CA HIS A 81 3.06 -15.69 15.52
C HIS A 81 3.84 -16.89 16.06
N ASP A 82 4.27 -16.81 17.32
CA ASP A 82 4.87 -17.94 18.02
C ASP A 82 3.77 -18.81 18.63
N GLN A 83 3.47 -19.94 17.99
CA GLN A 83 2.45 -20.90 18.44
C GLN A 83 2.96 -21.86 19.52
N THR A 84 4.15 -21.62 20.09
CA THR A 84 4.74 -22.47 21.12
C THR A 84 4.79 -21.82 22.51
N GLU A 85 4.40 -20.55 22.61
CA GLU A 85 4.38 -19.84 23.90
C GLU A 85 3.33 -20.40 24.87
N GLU A 86 3.60 -20.32 26.18
CA GLU A 86 2.66 -20.78 27.22
C GLU A 86 1.32 -20.05 27.18
N THR A 87 1.33 -18.82 26.68
CA THR A 87 0.13 -17.98 26.51
C THR A 87 -0.57 -18.21 25.18
N ASP A 88 -0.15 -19.18 24.38
CA ASP A 88 -0.74 -19.43 23.07
C ASP A 88 -2.22 -19.80 23.23
N GLY A 89 -3.06 -19.08 22.50
CA GLY A 89 -4.51 -19.16 22.61
C GLY A 89 -5.11 -18.45 23.82
N ASP A 90 -4.38 -17.70 24.65
CA ASP A 90 -4.97 -16.80 25.66
C ASP A 90 -5.15 -15.39 25.07
N ARG A 91 -6.37 -15.08 24.62
CA ARG A 91 -6.70 -13.77 24.02
C ARG A 91 -6.57 -12.57 24.96
N ALA A 92 -6.44 -12.78 26.27
CA ALA A 92 -6.17 -11.71 27.23
C ALA A 92 -4.67 -11.40 27.37
N ARG A 93 -3.80 -12.34 27.00
CA ARG A 93 -2.34 -12.23 27.15
C ARG A 93 -1.60 -12.15 25.81
N GLN A 94 -2.13 -12.76 24.75
CA GLN A 94 -1.56 -12.68 23.40
C GLN A 94 -1.58 -11.26 22.86
N ARG A 95 -0.42 -10.79 22.41
CA ARG A 95 -0.23 -9.44 21.84
C ARG A 95 0.21 -9.52 20.38
N GLU A 96 -0.57 -10.22 19.56
CA GLU A 96 -0.41 -10.26 18.10
C GLU A 96 -0.89 -8.94 17.43
N GLY A 97 -0.55 -7.80 18.02
CA GLY A 97 -0.87 -6.46 17.48
C GLY A 97 -2.31 -5.98 17.68
N TRP A 98 -3.23 -6.81 18.15
CA TRP A 98 -4.61 -6.41 18.42
C TRP A 98 -4.82 -5.98 19.88
N PRO A 99 -5.49 -4.85 20.16
CA PRO A 99 -5.88 -4.50 21.52
C PRO A 99 -6.94 -5.49 22.01
N ALA A 100 -6.69 -6.14 23.15
CA ALA A 100 -7.60 -7.14 23.75
C ALA A 100 -8.99 -6.58 24.12
N GLY A 101 -9.16 -5.26 24.16
CA GLY A 101 -10.38 -4.60 24.64
C GLY A 101 -10.63 -4.85 26.13
N ARG A 102 -11.81 -4.47 26.63
CA ARG A 102 -12.17 -4.65 28.06
C ARG A 102 -12.55 -6.09 28.42
N ASN A 103 -13.03 -6.88 27.46
CA ASN A 103 -13.53 -8.24 27.71
C ASN A 103 -13.31 -9.10 26.46
N PRO A 104 -12.07 -9.55 26.20
CA PRO A 104 -11.79 -10.40 25.04
C PRO A 104 -12.56 -11.72 25.15
N PRO A 105 -13.14 -12.23 24.05
CA PRO A 105 -13.83 -13.50 24.07
C PRO A 105 -12.86 -14.64 24.42
N ARG A 106 -13.32 -15.60 25.23
CA ARG A 106 -12.54 -16.79 25.61
C ARG A 106 -12.17 -17.62 24.39
N SER A 107 -10.96 -18.19 24.38
CA SER A 107 -10.50 -19.03 23.28
C SER A 107 -11.22 -20.38 23.24
N ARG A 108 -11.35 -20.95 22.04
CA ARG A 108 -11.99 -22.25 21.87
C ARG A 108 -11.25 -23.36 22.62
N GLY A 109 -9.92 -23.30 22.65
CA GLY A 109 -9.08 -24.28 23.35
C GLY A 109 -9.25 -24.22 24.88
N HIS A 110 -9.43 -23.03 25.46
CA HIS A 110 -9.73 -22.91 26.89
C HIS A 110 -11.10 -23.50 27.24
N VAL A 111 -12.14 -23.12 26.48
CA VAL A 111 -13.51 -23.60 26.71
C VAL A 111 -13.64 -25.11 26.52
N ALA A 112 -12.88 -25.70 25.60
CA ALA A 112 -12.88 -27.15 25.39
C ALA A 112 -12.22 -27.91 26.56
N ARG A 113 -11.10 -27.41 27.09
CA ARG A 113 -10.40 -28.00 28.24
C ARG A 113 -11.24 -27.94 29.51
N GLU A 114 -11.81 -26.78 29.83
CA GLU A 114 -12.70 -26.62 30.99
C GLU A 114 -13.89 -27.61 30.91
N ARG A 115 -14.49 -27.79 29.73
CA ARG A 115 -15.60 -28.75 29.56
C ARG A 115 -15.18 -30.19 29.82
N GLN A 116 -14.00 -30.60 29.34
CA GLN A 116 -13.48 -31.94 29.59
C GLN A 116 -13.18 -32.16 31.07
N GLU A 117 -12.55 -31.19 31.74
CA GLU A 117 -12.29 -31.23 33.18
C GLU A 117 -13.60 -31.35 33.97
N THR A 118 -14.63 -30.58 33.60
CA THR A 118 -15.95 -30.64 34.25
C THR A 118 -16.61 -32.01 34.05
N ASP A 119 -16.57 -32.56 32.83
CA ASP A 119 -17.13 -33.87 32.49
C ASP A 119 -16.39 -35.02 33.19
N GLU A 120 -15.08 -34.86 33.46
CA GLU A 120 -14.26 -35.84 34.20
C GLU A 120 -14.51 -35.81 35.71
N GLU A 121 -14.68 -34.61 36.29
CA GLU A 121 -15.06 -34.44 37.70
C GLU A 121 -16.46 -35.00 38.00
N GLU A 122 -17.43 -34.82 37.10
CA GLU A 122 -18.78 -35.40 37.26
C GLU A 122 -18.81 -36.93 37.13
N ARG A 123 -17.76 -37.54 36.56
CA ARG A 123 -17.63 -39.00 36.37
C ARG A 123 -16.84 -39.71 37.47
N ALA A 124 -16.18 -38.97 38.36
CA ALA A 124 -15.38 -39.48 39.47
C ALA A 124 -16.21 -39.60 40.75
#